data_AF-A0A530BXL7-F1
#
_entry.id   AF-A0A530BXL7-F1
#
_cell.length_a   1.000
_cell.length_b   1.000
_cell.length_c   1.000
_cell.angle_alpha   90.00
_cell.angle_beta   90.00
_cell.angle_gamma   90.00
#
_symmetry.space_group_name_H-M   'P 1'
#
loop_
_entity.id
_entity.type
_entity.pdbx_description
1 polymer ?
#
loop_
_entity_poly.entity_id
_entity_poly.type
_entity_poly.pdbx_seq_one_letter_code
_entity_poly.pdbx_strand_id
1 'polypeptide(L)'
;MAPKIIEILARVPLDRLKELAGKSSVELLDRLKPQAVSQPGLAEFLVHTSGEAAALMDPAIRETVIDRLTVPEAVEICQVLRLPTADPIPTLRGAVTNPAKLEKFLSYFSLSLATSFAESPVTASLQATPNDLLRPHQTVGYRQLRQALNVPDAKVLVHMPYGAGKLRMVAVTAADLFRAEADGKTILWFASGEQ
;
A
#
# COMPACT_ATOMS: atom_id res chain seq x y z
N MET A 1 5.21 3.05 -19.61
CA MET A 1 3.79 3.06 -20.01
C MET A 1 2.98 2.89 -18.75
N ALA A 2 2.03 3.79 -18.48
CA ALA A 2 1.13 3.60 -17.34
C ALA A 2 0.24 2.38 -17.64
N PRO A 3 -0.04 1.51 -16.66
CA PRO A 3 -0.98 0.42 -16.86
C PRO A 3 -2.36 0.99 -17.23
N LYS A 4 -3.05 0.33 -18.17
CA LYS A 4 -4.31 0.80 -18.79
C LYS A 4 -5.40 1.15 -17.77
N ILE A 5 -5.38 0.50 -16.60
CA ILE A 5 -6.28 0.81 -15.48
C ILE A 5 -6.07 2.22 -14.91
N ILE A 6 -4.83 2.69 -14.78
CA ILE A 6 -4.51 4.03 -14.25
C ILE A 6 -5.03 5.10 -15.22
N GLU A 7 -4.89 4.87 -16.53
CA GLU A 7 -5.41 5.80 -17.54
C GLU A 7 -6.94 5.95 -17.48
N ILE A 8 -7.67 4.86 -17.22
CA ILE A 8 -9.13 4.90 -17.05
C ILE A 8 -9.50 5.60 -15.73
N LEU A 9 -8.81 5.27 -14.63
CA LEU A 9 -9.05 5.90 -13.33
C LEU A 9 -8.70 7.39 -13.32
N ALA A 10 -7.70 7.82 -14.07
CA ALA A 10 -7.35 9.24 -14.20
C ALA A 10 -8.46 10.08 -14.86
N ARG A 11 -9.41 9.46 -15.57
CA ARG A 11 -10.60 10.12 -16.14
C ARG A 11 -11.74 10.29 -15.12
N VAL A 12 -11.65 9.64 -13.96
CA VAL A 12 -12.68 9.69 -12.90
C VAL A 12 -12.63 11.06 -12.21
N PRO A 13 -13.79 11.67 -11.88
CA PRO A 13 -13.82 12.91 -11.12
C PRO A 13 -13.02 12.82 -9.81
N LEU A 14 -12.30 13.90 -9.48
CA LEU A 14 -11.40 13.93 -8.33
C LEU A 14 -12.10 13.58 -7.00
N ASP A 15 -13.34 14.03 -6.82
CA ASP A 15 -14.11 13.77 -5.59
C ASP A 15 -14.37 12.27 -5.39
N ARG A 16 -14.67 11.56 -6.49
CA ARG A 16 -14.87 10.11 -6.45
C ARG A 16 -13.57 9.36 -6.16
N LEU A 17 -12.44 9.82 -6.71
CA LEU A 17 -11.13 9.24 -6.39
C LEU A 17 -10.75 9.46 -4.91
N LYS A 18 -11.08 10.63 -4.34
CA LYS A 18 -10.89 10.91 -2.91
C LYS A 18 -11.75 10.01 -2.02
N GLU A 19 -12.99 9.76 -2.40
CA GLU A 19 -13.86 8.81 -1.70
C GLU A 19 -13.28 7.40 -1.72
N LEU A 20 -12.82 6.92 -2.89
CA LEU A 20 -12.23 5.60 -3.05
C LEU A 20 -10.91 5.45 -2.27
N ALA A 21 -10.08 6.50 -2.23
CA ALA A 21 -8.82 6.48 -1.49
C ALA A 21 -9.01 6.55 0.04
N GLY A 22 -10.14 7.09 0.48
CA GLY A 22 -10.46 7.32 1.89
C GLY A 22 -9.87 8.61 2.45
N LYS A 23 -10.60 9.25 3.37
CA LYS A 23 -10.25 10.57 3.93
C LYS A 23 -8.86 10.59 4.56
N SER A 24 -8.52 9.59 5.37
CA SER A 24 -7.22 9.52 6.06
C SER A 24 -6.04 9.42 5.09
N SER A 25 -6.18 8.65 4.00
CA SER A 25 -5.15 8.51 2.97
C SER A 25 -4.95 9.80 2.19
N VAL A 26 -6.05 10.48 1.84
CA VAL A 26 -6.02 11.76 1.14
C VAL A 26 -5.39 12.85 2.01
N GLU A 27 -5.75 12.94 3.30
CA GLU A 27 -5.15 13.89 4.24
C GLU A 27 -3.64 13.64 4.42
N LEU A 28 -3.22 12.37 4.48
CA LEU A 28 -1.82 12.00 4.57
C LEU A 28 -1.06 12.35 3.29
N LEU A 29 -1.63 12.08 2.12
CA LEU A 29 -1.05 12.45 0.82
C LEU A 29 -0.95 13.97 0.67
N ASP A 30 -1.96 14.72 1.10
CA ASP A 30 -1.97 16.17 1.03
C ASP A 30 -0.84 16.78 1.88
N ARG A 31 -0.55 16.20 3.05
CA ARG A 31 0.55 16.64 3.91
C ARG A 31 1.94 16.23 3.40
N LEU A 32 2.08 15.03 2.82
CA LEU A 32 3.39 14.52 2.38
C LEU A 32 3.77 15.00 0.98
N LYS A 33 2.80 15.05 0.07
CA LYS A 33 3.00 15.40 -1.34
C LYS A 33 1.69 15.97 -1.92
N PRO A 34 1.38 17.26 -1.69
CA PRO A 34 0.13 17.88 -2.14
C PRO A 34 -0.16 17.71 -3.64
N GLN A 35 0.90 17.68 -4.47
CA GLN A 35 0.79 17.49 -5.92
C GLN A 35 0.24 16.10 -6.32
N ALA A 36 0.33 15.11 -5.43
CA ALA A 36 -0.25 13.78 -5.64
C ALA A 36 -1.77 13.76 -5.42
N VAL A 37 -2.37 14.80 -4.83
CA VAL A 37 -3.83 14.98 -4.68
C VAL A 37 -4.41 15.54 -5.99
N SER A 38 -4.11 14.86 -7.08
CA SER A 38 -4.61 15.12 -8.44
C SER A 38 -5.27 13.86 -8.98
N GLN A 39 -6.07 13.96 -10.05
CA GLN A 39 -6.67 12.78 -10.68
C GLN A 39 -5.64 11.70 -11.07
N PRO A 40 -4.54 12.03 -11.79
CA PRO A 40 -3.52 11.02 -12.11
C PRO A 40 -2.81 10.52 -10.85
N GLY A 41 -2.49 11.39 -9.88
CA GLY A 41 -1.79 10.99 -8.66
C GLY A 41 -2.61 10.06 -7.77
N LEU A 42 -3.92 10.30 -7.63
CA LEU A 42 -4.81 9.42 -6.87
C LEU A 42 -5.12 8.13 -7.62
N ALA A 43 -5.20 8.15 -8.95
CA ALA A 43 -5.33 6.94 -9.76
C ALA A 43 -4.10 6.02 -9.60
N GLU A 44 -2.89 6.59 -9.65
CA GLU A 44 -1.65 5.88 -9.36
C GLU A 44 -1.63 5.34 -7.92
N PHE A 45 -1.99 6.18 -6.94
CA PHE A 45 -2.01 5.79 -5.53
C PHE A 45 -2.94 4.59 -5.27
N LEU A 46 -4.18 4.64 -5.79
CA LEU A 46 -5.16 3.56 -5.61
C LEU A 46 -4.64 2.23 -6.17
N VAL A 47 -4.06 2.27 -7.37
CA VAL A 47 -3.55 1.08 -8.05
C VAL A 47 -2.29 0.53 -7.39
N HIS A 48 -1.36 1.39 -6.98
CA HIS A 48 -0.11 0.97 -6.35
C HIS A 48 -0.28 0.48 -4.92
N THR A 49 -1.27 0.98 -4.18
CA THR A 49 -1.47 0.59 -2.77
C THR A 49 -1.97 -0.84 -2.63
N SER A 50 -2.92 -1.25 -3.49
CA SER A 50 -3.47 -2.62 -3.46
C SER A 50 -2.84 -3.56 -4.50
N GLY A 51 -2.23 -3.01 -5.55
CA GLY A 51 -1.88 -3.75 -6.76
C GLY A 51 -3.00 -3.70 -7.80
N GLU A 52 -2.63 -3.74 -9.09
CA GLU A 52 -3.55 -3.55 -10.24
C GLU A 52 -4.73 -4.51 -10.23
N ALA A 53 -4.47 -5.78 -9.98
CA ALA A 53 -5.50 -6.79 -10.05
C ALA A 53 -6.38 -6.81 -8.81
N ALA A 54 -5.81 -6.57 -7.62
CA ALA A 54 -6.58 -6.38 -6.39
C ALA A 54 -7.48 -5.13 -6.46
N ALA A 55 -7.03 -4.06 -7.12
CA ALA A 55 -7.86 -2.87 -7.35
C ALA A 55 -9.11 -3.20 -8.17
N LEU A 56 -9.02 -4.06 -9.20
CA LEU A 56 -10.19 -4.50 -9.98
C LEU A 56 -11.03 -5.58 -9.28
N MET A 57 -10.51 -6.20 -8.22
CA MET A 57 -11.28 -7.11 -7.37
C MET A 57 -12.23 -6.34 -6.44
N ASP A 58 -11.85 -5.13 -6.02
CA ASP A 58 -12.74 -4.22 -5.28
C ASP A 58 -13.96 -3.84 -6.15
N PRO A 59 -15.20 -4.18 -5.72
CA PRO A 59 -16.41 -3.83 -6.45
C PRO A 59 -16.55 -2.32 -6.73
N ALA A 60 -16.19 -1.45 -5.78
CA ALA A 60 -16.37 -0.02 -5.91
C ALA A 60 -15.44 0.58 -6.96
N ILE A 61 -14.18 0.14 -6.98
CA ILE A 61 -13.20 0.53 -8.00
C ILE A 61 -13.59 -0.07 -9.35
N ARG A 62 -13.97 -1.34 -9.38
CA ARG A 62 -14.38 -2.02 -10.62
C ARG A 62 -15.58 -1.37 -11.29
N GLU A 63 -16.62 -1.03 -10.53
CA GLU A 63 -17.78 -0.31 -11.07
C GLU A 63 -17.37 1.06 -11.62
N THR A 64 -16.51 1.77 -10.89
CA THR A 64 -16.00 3.07 -11.32
C THR A 64 -15.19 2.96 -12.62
N VAL A 65 -14.39 1.90 -12.79
CA VAL A 65 -13.65 1.62 -14.03
C VAL A 65 -14.61 1.31 -15.16
N ILE A 66 -15.59 0.43 -14.94
CA ILE A 66 -16.59 0.05 -15.97
C ILE A 66 -17.35 1.29 -16.45
N ASP A 67 -17.77 2.16 -15.53
CA ASP A 67 -18.53 3.38 -15.85
C ASP A 67 -17.72 4.43 -16.62
N ARG A 68 -16.39 4.31 -16.64
CA ARG A 68 -15.47 5.21 -17.34
C ARG A 68 -14.79 4.59 -18.56
N LEU A 69 -15.17 3.37 -18.93
CA LEU A 69 -14.80 2.80 -20.22
C LEU A 69 -15.44 3.61 -21.34
N THR A 70 -14.66 3.89 -22.38
CA THR A 70 -15.21 4.38 -23.64
C THR A 70 -16.02 3.27 -24.32
N VAL A 71 -16.98 3.65 -25.18
CA VAL A 71 -17.78 2.67 -25.93
C VAL A 71 -16.90 1.67 -26.71
N PRO A 72 -15.83 2.08 -27.40
CA PRO A 72 -14.92 1.13 -28.05
C PRO A 72 -14.25 0.15 -27.09
N GLU A 73 -13.70 0.63 -25.97
CA GLU A 73 -13.07 -0.23 -24.94
C GLU A 73 -14.09 -1.23 -24.37
N ALA A 74 -15.31 -0.78 -24.09
CA ALA A 74 -16.37 -1.64 -23.57
C ALA A 74 -16.81 -2.71 -24.58
N VAL A 75 -16.90 -2.36 -25.87
CA VAL A 75 -17.20 -3.32 -26.94
C VAL A 75 -16.09 -4.35 -27.10
N GLU A 76 -14.82 -3.95 -27.06
CA GLU A 76 -13.68 -4.87 -27.09
C GLU A 76 -13.74 -5.87 -25.94
N ILE A 77 -13.99 -5.40 -24.72
CA ILE A 77 -14.08 -6.25 -23.53
C ILE A 77 -15.28 -7.22 -23.67
N CYS A 78 -16.43 -6.75 -24.15
CA CYS A 78 -17.57 -7.61 -24.44
C CYS A 78 -17.24 -8.71 -25.47
N GLN A 79 -16.48 -8.39 -26.52
CA GLN A 79 -16.05 -9.36 -27.53
C GLN A 79 -15.13 -10.42 -26.94
N VAL A 80 -14.13 -10.02 -26.14
CA VAL A 80 -13.23 -10.94 -25.41
C VAL A 80 -14.02 -11.87 -24.48
N LEU A 81 -15.03 -11.33 -23.80
CA LEU A 81 -15.91 -12.07 -22.90
C LEU A 81 -17.01 -12.88 -23.61
N ARG A 82 -17.14 -12.75 -24.94
CA ARG A 82 -18.23 -13.31 -25.75
C ARG A 82 -19.63 -12.91 -25.24
N LEU A 83 -19.77 -11.63 -24.91
CA LEU A 83 -21.02 -11.02 -24.42
C LEU A 83 -21.69 -10.18 -25.52
N PRO A 84 -23.01 -9.91 -25.38
CA PRO A 84 -23.70 -8.96 -26.25
C PRO A 84 -23.01 -7.58 -26.26
N THR A 85 -22.93 -6.97 -27.44
CA THR A 85 -22.32 -5.65 -27.65
C THR A 85 -23.34 -4.53 -27.85
N ALA A 86 -24.64 -4.85 -27.81
CA ALA A 86 -25.72 -3.87 -28.01
C ALA A 86 -25.68 -2.77 -26.94
N ASP A 87 -25.58 -3.15 -25.67
CA ASP A 87 -25.42 -2.25 -24.52
C ASP A 87 -24.21 -2.71 -23.68
N PRO A 88 -22.98 -2.34 -24.03
CA PRO A 88 -21.78 -2.98 -23.50
C PRO A 88 -21.55 -2.68 -22.01
N ILE A 89 -21.76 -1.44 -21.56
CA ILE A 89 -21.56 -1.04 -20.15
C ILE A 89 -22.47 -1.81 -19.18
N PRO A 90 -23.81 -1.84 -19.33
CA PRO A 90 -24.67 -2.60 -18.43
C PRO A 90 -24.46 -4.11 -18.56
N THR A 91 -24.13 -4.60 -19.75
CA THR A 91 -23.78 -6.01 -19.97
C THR A 91 -22.52 -6.40 -19.18
N LEU A 92 -21.49 -5.55 -19.16
CA LEU A 92 -20.28 -5.76 -18.37
C LEU A 92 -20.56 -5.72 -16.87
N ARG A 93 -21.33 -4.73 -16.40
CA ARG A 93 -21.67 -4.61 -14.97
C ARG A 93 -22.33 -5.88 -14.44
N GLY A 94 -23.26 -6.46 -15.20
CA GLY A 94 -23.90 -7.73 -14.82
C GLY A 94 -22.97 -8.93 -14.97
N ALA A 95 -22.16 -8.99 -16.03
CA ALA A 95 -21.34 -10.15 -16.36
C ALA A 95 -20.16 -10.36 -15.41
N VAL A 96 -19.53 -9.27 -14.95
CA VAL A 96 -18.29 -9.32 -14.15
C VAL A 96 -18.55 -9.68 -12.68
N THR A 97 -19.82 -9.90 -12.29
CA THR A 97 -20.18 -10.54 -11.02
C THR A 97 -19.86 -12.04 -10.97
N ASN A 98 -19.77 -12.69 -12.14
CA ASN A 98 -19.43 -14.11 -12.22
C ASN A 98 -17.90 -14.28 -12.18
N PRO A 99 -17.35 -15.12 -11.27
CA PRO A 99 -15.90 -15.27 -11.10
C PRO A 99 -15.17 -15.72 -12.37
N ALA A 100 -15.76 -16.60 -13.19
CA ALA A 100 -15.15 -17.06 -14.44
C ALA A 100 -15.11 -15.97 -15.52
N LYS A 101 -16.05 -15.02 -15.48
CA LYS A 101 -16.07 -13.86 -16.38
C LYS A 101 -15.17 -12.74 -15.85
N LEU A 102 -15.06 -12.60 -14.53
CA LEU A 102 -14.14 -11.68 -13.87
C LEU A 102 -12.68 -12.01 -14.21
N GLU A 103 -12.29 -13.28 -14.20
CA GLU A 103 -10.94 -13.69 -14.61
C GLU A 103 -10.61 -13.28 -16.05
N LYS A 104 -11.56 -13.49 -16.96
CA LYS A 104 -11.41 -13.06 -18.36
C LYS A 104 -11.41 -11.55 -18.52
N PHE A 105 -12.17 -10.83 -17.68
CA PHE A 105 -12.15 -9.36 -17.64
C PHE A 105 -10.77 -8.85 -17.22
N LEU A 106 -10.16 -9.45 -16.19
CA LEU A 106 -8.79 -9.13 -15.76
C LEU A 106 -7.78 -9.42 -16.88
N SER A 107 -7.97 -10.48 -17.65
CA SER A 107 -7.07 -10.83 -18.76
C SER A 107 -7.00 -9.75 -19.86
N TYR A 108 -8.06 -8.94 -20.05
CA TYR A 108 -8.02 -7.78 -20.94
C TYR A 108 -6.98 -6.74 -20.50
N PHE A 109 -6.79 -6.60 -19.19
CA PHE A 109 -5.76 -5.76 -18.60
C PHE A 109 -4.40 -6.46 -18.49
N SER A 110 -4.24 -7.65 -19.08
CA SER A 110 -3.07 -8.51 -18.88
C SER A 110 -2.84 -8.92 -17.41
N LEU A 111 -3.93 -8.98 -16.63
CA LEU A 111 -3.93 -9.36 -15.22
C LEU A 111 -4.48 -10.79 -15.07
N SER A 112 -4.01 -11.52 -14.06
CA SER A 112 -4.51 -12.85 -13.72
C SER A 112 -4.94 -12.90 -12.26
N LEU A 113 -5.94 -13.73 -11.95
CA LEU A 113 -6.27 -14.03 -10.56
C LEU A 113 -5.08 -14.66 -9.84
N ALA A 114 -4.24 -15.45 -10.53
CA ALA A 114 -3.04 -16.04 -9.96
C ALA A 114 -1.98 -15.00 -9.55
N THR A 115 -1.96 -13.81 -10.17
CA THR A 115 -1.12 -12.68 -9.75
C THR A 115 -1.73 -11.85 -8.62
N SER A 116 -3.02 -12.01 -8.34
CA SER A 116 -3.76 -11.28 -7.27
C SER A 116 -3.90 -12.09 -6.00
N PHE A 117 -4.04 -13.41 -6.16
CA PHE A 117 -4.04 -14.43 -5.12
C PHE A 117 -2.71 -15.18 -5.04
N ALA A 118 -1.64 -14.60 -5.58
CA ALA A 118 -0.39 -14.65 -4.83
C ALA A 118 -0.62 -13.86 -3.54
N GLU A 119 -1.48 -14.40 -2.65
CA GLU A 119 -1.05 -14.63 -1.30
C GLU A 119 0.35 -15.24 -1.45
N SER A 120 1.38 -14.38 -1.52
CA SER A 120 2.56 -14.68 -0.73
C SER A 120 1.93 -15.04 0.60
N PRO A 121 1.95 -16.32 1.02
CA PRO A 121 1.22 -16.73 2.20
C PRO A 121 1.64 -15.73 3.24
N VAL A 122 0.69 -14.88 3.67
CA VAL A 122 0.97 -13.94 4.74
C VAL A 122 1.11 -14.89 5.89
N THR A 123 2.36 -15.28 6.10
CA THR A 123 2.71 -16.26 7.08
C THR A 123 2.43 -15.50 8.34
N ALA A 124 1.26 -15.76 8.94
CA ALA A 124 0.69 -14.94 10.01
C ALA A 124 1.69 -14.75 11.17
N SER A 125 2.69 -15.62 11.23
CA SER A 125 3.98 -15.35 11.85
C SER A 125 5.02 -16.26 11.21
N LEU A 126 5.94 -15.73 10.40
CA LEU A 126 7.26 -16.36 10.33
C LEU A 126 7.91 -16.11 11.68
N GLN A 127 8.27 -17.18 12.39
CA GLN A 127 9.15 -17.04 13.55
C GLN A 127 10.50 -16.55 13.04
N ALA A 128 10.66 -15.24 12.98
CA ALA A 128 11.91 -14.60 12.57
C ALA A 128 12.95 -14.95 13.63
N THR A 129 13.85 -15.86 13.30
CA THR A 129 15.06 -16.06 14.10
C THR A 129 15.95 -14.84 13.88
N PRO A 130 16.25 -14.06 14.93
CA PRO A 130 17.14 -12.92 14.76
C PRO A 130 18.54 -13.46 14.40
N ASN A 131 18.94 -13.30 13.13
CA ASN A 131 20.28 -13.72 12.68
C ASN A 131 21.40 -12.94 13.37
N ASP A 132 21.09 -11.76 13.88
CA ASP A 132 22.07 -10.89 14.50
C ASP A 132 21.62 -10.46 15.91
N LEU A 133 22.11 -11.16 16.92
CA LEU A 133 21.92 -10.76 18.31
C LEU A 133 22.75 -9.50 18.64
N LEU A 134 22.25 -8.68 19.56
CA LEU A 134 23.07 -7.61 20.15
C LEU A 134 24.32 -8.23 20.77
N ARG A 135 25.48 -7.61 20.50
CA ARG A 135 26.74 -8.01 21.13
C ARG A 135 26.67 -7.74 22.64
N PRO A 136 27.42 -8.46 23.49
CA PRO A 136 27.34 -8.30 24.95
C PRO A 136 27.48 -6.85 25.44
N HIS A 137 28.37 -6.06 24.82
CA HIS A 137 28.57 -4.65 25.16
C HIS A 137 27.37 -3.76 24.77
N GLN A 138 26.62 -4.14 23.73
CA GLN A 138 25.40 -3.44 23.31
C GLN A 138 24.22 -3.79 24.21
N THR A 139 24.17 -5.00 24.76
CA THR A 139 23.09 -5.45 25.65
C THR A 139 23.01 -4.59 26.91
N VAL A 140 24.15 -4.17 27.46
CA VAL A 140 24.19 -3.26 28.63
C VAL A 140 23.59 -1.90 28.28
N GLY A 141 24.05 -1.29 27.18
CA GLY A 141 23.53 0.00 26.73
C GLY A 141 22.05 -0.04 26.33
N TYR A 142 21.61 -1.14 25.70
CA TYR A 142 20.20 -1.40 25.40
C TYR A 142 19.34 -1.40 26.67
N ARG A 143 19.75 -2.12 27.72
CA ARG A 143 18.99 -2.19 28.99
C ARG A 143 18.90 -0.81 29.65
N GLN A 144 20.02 -0.08 29.69
CA GLN A 144 20.06 1.28 30.24
C GLN A 144 19.16 2.25 29.47
N LEU A 145 19.24 2.22 28.13
CA LEU A 145 18.43 3.07 27.27
C LEU A 145 16.94 2.75 27.42
N ARG A 146 16.57 1.46 27.43
CA ARG A 146 15.19 1.02 27.62
C ARG A 146 14.62 1.46 28.98
N GLN A 147 15.41 1.33 30.05
CA GLN A 147 15.01 1.80 31.38
C GLN A 147 14.82 3.33 31.40
N ALA A 148 15.73 4.07 30.78
CA ALA A 148 15.65 5.53 30.74
C ALA A 148 14.43 6.02 29.94
N LEU A 149 14.08 5.35 28.84
CA LEU A 149 12.95 5.72 27.98
C LEU A 149 11.57 5.33 28.53
N ASN A 150 11.50 4.50 29.58
CA ASN A 150 10.25 4.21 30.28
C ASN A 150 9.77 5.39 31.15
N VAL A 151 10.62 6.41 31.36
CA VAL A 151 10.22 7.64 32.06
C VAL A 151 9.57 8.59 31.04
N PRO A 152 8.34 9.07 31.28
CA PRO A 152 7.71 10.08 30.43
C PRO A 152 8.62 11.31 30.25
N ASP A 153 8.67 11.86 29.04
CA ASP A 153 9.48 13.04 28.67
C ASP A 153 11.01 12.88 28.86
N ALA A 154 11.52 11.65 28.96
CA ALA A 154 12.95 11.39 29.08
C ALA A 154 13.74 11.91 27.87
N LYS A 155 14.84 12.60 28.16
CA LYS A 155 15.85 13.01 27.17
C LYS A 155 17.12 12.22 27.43
N VAL A 156 17.49 11.34 26.50
CA VAL A 156 18.63 10.42 26.67
C VAL A 156 19.69 10.69 25.61
N LEU A 157 20.94 10.88 26.04
CA LEU A 157 22.10 10.96 25.17
C LEU A 157 22.85 9.63 25.17
N VAL A 158 22.87 8.94 24.04
CA VAL A 158 23.66 7.72 23.87
C VAL A 158 25.06 8.08 23.38
N HIS A 159 26.04 7.96 24.27
CA HIS A 159 27.46 8.15 23.95
C HIS A 159 28.16 6.79 23.85
N MET A 160 28.66 6.46 22.65
CA MET A 160 29.38 5.22 22.37
C MET A 160 30.51 5.49 21.37
N PRO A 161 31.62 4.72 21.41
CA PRO A 161 32.67 4.81 20.41
C PRO A 161 32.16 4.54 18.99
N TYR A 162 32.85 5.11 17.99
CA TYR A 162 32.61 4.78 16.60
C TYR A 162 32.80 3.28 16.35
N GLY A 163 31.95 2.68 15.52
CA GLY A 163 31.98 1.24 15.24
C GLY A 163 31.45 0.33 16.36
N ALA A 164 31.13 0.84 17.55
CA ALA A 164 30.58 0.01 18.64
C ALA A 164 29.13 -0.48 18.39
N GLY A 165 28.51 -0.01 17.30
CA GLY A 165 27.15 -0.35 16.90
C GLY A 165 26.06 0.42 17.65
N LYS A 166 26.32 1.70 17.95
CA LYS A 166 25.34 2.64 18.51
C LYS A 166 24.02 2.66 17.73
N LEU A 167 24.11 2.78 16.41
CA LEU A 167 22.96 2.77 15.50
C LEU A 167 22.10 1.52 15.66
N ARG A 168 22.74 0.34 15.63
CA ARG A 168 22.07 -0.95 15.82
C ARG A 168 21.35 -1.01 17.17
N MET A 169 22.04 -0.64 18.25
CA MET A 169 21.49 -0.67 19.61
C MET A 169 20.29 0.28 19.76
N VAL A 170 20.39 1.51 19.24
CA VAL A 170 19.30 2.50 19.30
C VAL A 170 18.10 2.03 18.45
N ALA A 171 18.33 1.53 17.23
CA ALA A 171 17.27 1.02 16.37
C ALA A 171 16.53 -0.17 16.98
N VAL A 172 17.26 -1.13 17.57
CA VAL A 172 16.65 -2.26 18.29
C VAL A 172 15.82 -1.77 19.48
N THR A 173 16.33 -0.80 20.25
CA THR A 173 15.58 -0.26 21.40
C THR A 173 14.31 0.46 20.96
N ALA A 174 14.37 1.25 19.88
CA ALA A 174 13.21 1.94 19.33
C ALA A 174 12.15 0.93 18.83
N ALA A 175 12.55 -0.09 18.07
CA ALA A 175 11.64 -1.13 17.59
C ALA A 175 10.99 -1.90 18.75
N ASP A 176 11.75 -2.23 19.80
CA ASP A 176 11.23 -2.91 20.97
C ASP A 176 10.22 -2.05 21.75
N LEU A 177 10.48 -0.75 21.89
CA LEU A 177 9.53 0.18 22.51
C LEU A 177 8.24 0.31 21.70
N PHE A 178 8.34 0.41 20.38
CA PHE A 178 7.18 0.47 19.49
C PHE A 178 6.30 -0.77 19.59
N ARG A 179 6.91 -1.96 19.70
CA ARG A 179 6.17 -3.23 19.86
C ARG A 179 5.51 -3.39 21.23
N ALA A 180 6.05 -2.75 22.27
CA ALA A 180 5.58 -2.91 23.65
C ALA A 180 4.42 -1.98 24.02
N GLU A 181 4.12 -0.98 23.19
CA GLU A 181 3.18 0.10 23.47
C GLU A 181 1.84 -0.12 22.73
N ALA A 182 0.76 0.44 23.28
CA ALA A 182 -0.54 0.44 22.60
C ALA A 182 -0.48 1.27 21.31
N ASP A 183 -1.35 0.93 20.35
CA ASP A 183 -1.44 1.62 19.06
C ASP A 183 -1.50 3.15 19.24
N GLY A 184 -0.66 3.90 18.51
CA GLY A 184 -0.70 5.37 18.45
C GLY A 184 0.61 6.13 18.71
N LYS A 185 1.72 5.47 19.07
CA LYS A 185 3.04 6.13 19.16
C LYS A 185 3.77 6.12 17.82
N THR A 186 4.47 7.19 17.49
CA THR A 186 5.26 7.33 16.25
C THR A 186 6.75 7.46 16.58
N ILE A 187 7.61 6.71 15.87
CA ILE A 187 9.05 6.91 15.91
C ILE A 187 9.45 7.89 14.81
N LEU A 188 10.06 9.01 15.19
CA LEU A 188 10.68 9.94 14.26
C LEU A 188 12.20 9.74 14.29
N TRP A 189 12.77 9.32 13.16
CA TRP A 189 14.22 9.09 13.02
C TRP A 189 14.84 10.16 12.13
N PHE A 190 15.71 10.99 12.72
CA PHE A 190 16.47 11.99 11.97
C PHE A 190 17.86 11.45 11.65
N ALA A 191 18.23 11.49 10.38
CA ALA A 191 19.58 11.23 9.91
C ALA A 191 20.10 12.48 9.19
N SER A 192 21.38 12.79 9.34
CA SER A 192 22.03 13.78 8.47
C SER A 192 22.10 13.21 7.06
N GLY A 193 21.35 13.79 6.12
CA GLY A 193 21.47 13.44 4.70
C GLY A 193 22.78 13.95 4.10
N GLU A 194 23.25 13.28 3.04
CA GLU A 194 24.21 13.88 2.11
C GLU A 194 23.55 15.12 1.48
N GLN A 195 24.22 16.27 1.59
CA GLN A 195 23.91 17.46 0.79
C GLN A 195 24.50 17.31 -0.60
#